data_AF-A0A163BKG1-F1
#
_entry.id   AF-A0A163BKG1-F1
#
_cell.length_a   1.000
_cell.length_b   1.000
_cell.length_c   1.000
_cell.angle_alpha   90.00
_cell.angle_beta   90.00
_cell.angle_gamma   90.00
#
_symmetry.space_group_name_H-M   'P 1'
#
loop_
_entity.id
_entity.type
_entity.pdbx_description
1 polymer ?
#
loop_
_entity_poly.entity_id
_entity_poly.type
_entity_poly.pdbx_seq_one_letter_code
_entity_poly.pdbx_strand_id
1 'polypeptide(L)' 'MAVKFTFESQTEIYYMLKALNQTQWCVENGLLEMDRKSLKGFQTLRKKFADFALENP' A
#
# COMPACT_ATOMS: atom_id res chain seq x y z
N MET A 1 -4.84 13.22 -17.17
CA MET A 1 -5.33 13.69 -15.86
C MET A 1 -4.92 12.66 -14.83
N ALA A 2 -4.06 12.99 -13.86
CA ALA A 2 -3.68 12.03 -12.81
C ALA A 2 -4.85 11.93 -11.83
N VAL A 3 -5.31 10.71 -11.55
CA VAL A 3 -6.33 10.46 -10.51
C VAL A 3 -5.68 10.80 -9.16
N LYS A 4 -6.24 11.79 -8.46
CA LYS A 4 -5.84 12.11 -7.08
C LYS A 4 -6.70 11.26 -6.15
N PHE A 5 -6.09 10.37 -5.40
CA PHE A 5 -6.80 9.63 -4.35
C PHE A 5 -7.23 10.63 -3.27
N THR A 6 -8.51 10.65 -2.94
CA THR A 6 -9.08 11.40 -1.82
C THR A 6 -9.54 10.40 -0.77
N PHE A 7 -9.15 10.63 0.48
CA PHE A 7 -9.59 9.85 1.63
C PHE A 7 -10.54 10.72 2.46
N GLU A 8 -11.65 10.15 2.90
CA GLU A 8 -12.68 10.83 3.68
C GLU A 8 -12.33 10.92 5.17
N SER A 9 -11.41 10.06 5.64
CA SER A 9 -10.97 10.08 7.04
C SER A 9 -9.61 9.41 7.25
N GLN A 10 -9.00 9.67 8.41
CA GLN A 10 -7.82 8.95 8.88
C GLN A 10 -8.04 7.45 9.04
N THR A 11 -9.28 7.04 9.30
CA THR A 11 -9.64 5.63 9.43
C THR A 11 -9.50 4.90 8.08
N GLU A 12 -9.81 5.55 6.96
CA GLU A 12 -9.61 4.96 5.63
C GLU A 12 -8.13 4.80 5.30
N ILE A 13 -7.32 5.81 5.63
CA ILE A 13 -5.86 5.78 5.45
C ILE A 13 -5.27 4.61 6.26
N TYR A 14 -5.69 4.45 7.51
CA TYR A 14 -5.29 3.33 8.36
C TYR A 14 -5.65 1.96 7.74
N TYR A 15 -6.88 1.78 7.27
CA TYR A 15 -7.29 0.50 6.69
C TYR A 15 -6.56 0.17 5.39
N MET A 16 -6.31 1.18 4.55
CA MET A 16 -5.53 1.01 3.33
C MET A 16 -4.07 0.61 3.67
N LEU A 17 -3.45 1.28 4.63
CA LEU A 17 -2.10 0.93 5.08
C LEU A 17 -2.04 -0.48 5.66
N LYS A 18 -3.04 -0.88 6.45
CA LYS A 18 -3.17 -2.23 6.99
C LYS A 18 -3.28 -3.29 5.88
N ALA A 19 -4.10 -3.06 4.86
CA ALA A 19 -4.26 -3.97 3.73
C ALA A 19 -2.95 -4.12 2.92
N LEU A 20 -2.24 -3.03 2.68
CA LEU A 20 -0.94 -3.04 2.00
C LEU A 20 0.12 -3.80 2.83
N ASN A 21 0.12 -3.61 4.15
CA ASN A 21 1.05 -4.33 5.02
C ASN A 21 0.77 -5.83 5.06
N GLN A 22 -0.50 -6.22 5.15
CA GLN A 22 -0.91 -7.62 5.07
C GLN A 22 -0.55 -8.26 3.73
N THR A 23 -0.74 -7.53 2.63
CA THR A 23 -0.38 -8.03 1.29
C THR A 23 1.13 -8.29 1.17
N GLN A 24 1.97 -7.38 1.67
CA GLN A 24 3.42 -7.59 1.71
C GLN A 24 3.77 -8.83 2.55
N TRP A 25 3.15 -8.99 3.72
CA TRP A 25 3.38 -10.16 4.57
C TRP A 25 2.99 -11.46 3.86
N CYS A 26 1.86 -11.50 3.14
CA CYS A 26 1.47 -12.66 2.35
C CYS A 26 2.51 -13.00 1.27
N VAL A 27 3.07 -11.99 0.59
CA VAL A 27 4.12 -12.22 -0.42
C VAL A 27 5.41 -12.75 0.23
N GLU A 28 5.83 -12.16 1.33
CA GLU A 28 7.05 -12.58 2.06
C GLU A 28 6.96 -14.00 2.60
N ASN A 29 5.76 -14.46 2.95
CA ASN A 29 5.51 -15.82 3.47
C ASN A 29 5.10 -16.81 2.38
N GLY A 30 5.15 -16.44 1.10
CA GLY A 30 4.78 -17.32 -0.03
C GLY A 30 3.29 -17.66 -0.09
N LEU A 31 2.44 -16.91 0.60
CA LEU A 31 0.98 -17.06 0.59
C LEU A 31 0.32 -16.34 -0.60
N LEU A 32 1.07 -15.46 -1.26
CA LEU A 32 0.65 -14.74 -2.45
C LEU A 32 1.82 -14.66 -3.43
N GLU A 33 1.69 -15.31 -4.59
CA GLU A 33 2.67 -15.19 -5.66
C GLU A 33 2.47 -13.88 -6.44
N MET A 34 3.56 -13.14 -6.62
CA MET A 34 3.62 -11.98 -7.51
C MET A 34 4.85 -12.11 -8.39
N ASP A 35 4.70 -11.82 -9.68
CA ASP A 35 5.86 -11.71 -10.56
C ASP A 35 6.76 -10.53 -10.13
N ARG A 36 8.04 -10.58 -10.52
CA ARG A 36 9.04 -9.59 -10.10
C ARG A 36 8.67 -8.13 -10.45
N LYS A 37 7.98 -7.90 -11.57
CA LYS A 37 7.58 -6.55 -12.01
C LYS A 37 6.44 -6.05 -11.15
N SER A 38 5.42 -6.89 -10.90
CA SER A 38 4.30 -6.58 -10.02
C SER A 38 4.76 -6.34 -8.58
N LEU A 39 5.67 -7.18 -8.06
CA LEU A 39 6.24 -7.04 -6.72
C LEU A 39 6.94 -5.68 -6.54
N LYS A 40 7.79 -5.30 -7.50
CA LYS A 40 8.50 -4.01 -7.45
C LYS A 40 7.53 -2.83 -7.51
N GLY A 41 6.50 -2.92 -8.35
CA GLY A 41 5.43 -1.92 -8.45
C GLY A 41 4.65 -1.78 -7.14
N PHE A 42 4.26 -2.91 -6.56
CA PHE A 42 3.57 -3.00 -5.28
C PHE A 42 4.39 -2.40 -4.13
N GLN A 43 5.66 -2.80 -3.98
CA GLN A 43 6.54 -2.26 -2.94
C GLN A 43 6.74 -0.75 -3.06
N THR A 44 6.85 -0.25 -4.30
CA THR A 44 6.94 1.20 -4.57
C THR A 44 5.65 1.92 -4.16
N LEU A 45 4.49 1.36 -4.50
CA LEU A 45 3.19 1.93 -4.14
C LEU A 45 2.98 1.93 -2.63
N ARG A 46 3.24 0.80 -1.96
CA ARG A 46 3.14 0.67 -0.50
C ARG A 46 4.00 1.72 0.19
N LYS A 47 5.25 1.90 -0.26
CA LYS A 47 6.15 2.91 0.33
C LYS A 47 5.59 4.33 0.18
N LYS A 48 5.20 4.72 -1.04
CA LYS A 48 4.60 6.04 -1.29
C LYS A 48 3.35 6.29 -0.45
N PHE A 49 2.53 5.25 -0.26
CA PHE A 49 1.33 5.35 0.57
C PHE A 49 1.65 5.49 2.06
N ALA A 50 2.66 4.76 2.55
CA ALA A 50 3.13 4.90 3.92
C ALA A 50 3.68 6.31 4.19
N ASP A 51 4.46 6.86 3.25
CA ASP A 51 4.98 8.24 3.33
C ASP A 51 3.80 9.25 3.38
N PHE A 52 2.80 9.09 2.50
CA PHE A 52 1.57 9.89 2.51
C PHE A 52 0.83 9.81 3.85
N ALA A 53 0.67 8.62 4.43
CA ALA A 53 -0.02 8.44 5.71
C ALA A 53 0.74 9.11 6.87
N LEU A 54 2.07 9.10 6.85
CA LEU A 54 2.89 9.78 7.86
C LEU A 54 2.79 11.31 7.77
N GLU A 55 2.65 11.85 6.56
CA GLU A 55 2.48 13.28 6.32
C GLU A 55 1.06 13.79 6.65
N ASN A 56 0.09 12.88 6.80
CA ASN A 56 -1.30 13.19 7.09
C ASN A 56 -1.76 12.42 8.35
N PRO A 57 -1.34 12.83 9.56
CA PRO A 57 -1.74 12.18 10.82
C PRO A 57 -3.20 12.47 11.25
#